data_AF-A0A1M6B3B3-F1
#
_entry.id   AF-A0A1M6B3B3-F1
#
_cell.length_a   1.000
_cell.length_b   1.000
_cell.length_c   1.000
_cell.angle_alpha   90.00
_cell.angle_beta   90.00
_cell.angle_gamma   90.00
#
_symmetry.space_group_name_H-M   'P 1'
#
loop_
_entity.id
_entity.type
_entity.pdbx_description
1 polymer ?
#
loop_
_entity_poly.entity_id
_entity_poly.type
_entity_poly.pdbx_seq_one_letter_code
_entity_poly.pdbx_strand_id
1 'polypeptide(L)'
;MVVNENVNANVNKLVKDHAVNRPEKMRSSAEITARYNLSCKKYKELKAAKAEFREQKVMVYAELKVLGWVLGKSEQTISKDAN
;
A
#
# COMPACT_ATOMS: atom_id res chain seq x y z
N MET A 1 -9.95 -46.69 -5.33
CA MET A 1 -8.98 -45.74 -4.74
C MET A 1 -9.68 -44.98 -3.63
N VAL A 2 -9.39 -45.29 -2.36
CA VAL A 2 -9.89 -44.50 -1.24
C VAL A 2 -9.00 -43.26 -1.14
N VAL A 3 -9.46 -42.14 -1.70
CA VAL A 3 -8.77 -40.87 -1.50
C VAL A 3 -9.00 -40.50 -0.04
N ASN A 4 -7.94 -40.57 0.76
CA ASN A 4 -7.96 -40.32 2.19
C ASN A 4 -8.51 -38.91 2.44
N GLU A 5 -9.69 -38.80 3.08
CA GLU A 5 -10.44 -37.53 3.23
C GLU A 5 -9.58 -36.43 3.88
N ASN A 6 -8.62 -36.83 4.71
CA ASN A 6 -7.63 -35.94 5.33
C ASN A 6 -6.71 -35.26 4.30
N VAL A 7 -6.36 -35.93 3.22
CA VAL A 7 -5.56 -35.36 2.12
C VAL A 7 -6.39 -34.32 1.37
N ASN A 8 -7.67 -34.59 1.09
CA ASN A 8 -8.56 -33.63 0.45
C ASN A 8 -8.81 -32.40 1.32
N ALA A 9 -8.97 -32.57 2.64
CA ALA A 9 -9.11 -31.46 3.58
C ALA A 9 -7.85 -30.56 3.59
N ASN A 10 -6.66 -31.17 3.59
CA ASN A 10 -5.40 -30.44 3.56
C ASN A 10 -5.16 -29.70 2.24
N VAL A 11 -5.46 -30.33 1.10
CA VAL A 11 -5.37 -29.70 -0.21
C VAL A 11 -6.34 -28.51 -0.30
N ASN A 12 -7.59 -28.68 0.15
CA ASN A 12 -8.57 -27.59 0.16
C ASN A 12 -8.17 -26.42 1.07
N LYS A 13 -7.53 -26.70 2.21
CA LYS A 13 -7.00 -25.67 3.09
C LYS A 13 -5.86 -24.91 2.40
N LEU A 14 -4.89 -25.62 1.81
CA LEU A 14 -3.79 -25.02 1.05
C LEU A 14 -4.29 -24.14 -0.10
N VAL A 15 -5.27 -24.61 -0.87
CA VAL A 15 -5.87 -23.83 -1.98
C VAL A 15 -6.57 -22.58 -1.46
N LYS A 16 -7.30 -22.66 -0.34
CA LYS A 16 -7.94 -21.50 0.29
C LYS A 16 -6.92 -20.48 0.78
N ASP A 17 -5.89 -20.92 1.49
CA ASP A 17 -4.85 -20.04 2.03
C ASP A 17 -4.08 -19.33 0.90
N HIS A 18 -3.80 -20.06 -0.19
CA HIS A 18 -3.14 -19.50 -1.38
C HIS A 18 -4.04 -18.57 -2.20
N ALA A 19 -5.36 -18.79 -2.22
CA ALA A 19 -6.32 -17.89 -2.85
C ALA A 19 -6.45 -16.56 -2.08
N VAL A 20 -6.18 -16.55 -0.77
CA VAL A 20 -6.25 -15.34 0.05
C VAL A 20 -5.00 -14.47 -0.14
N ASN A 21 -3.80 -15.07 -0.18
CA ASN A 21 -2.50 -14.38 -0.23
C ASN A 21 -1.86 -14.34 -1.63
N ARG A 22 -2.61 -13.92 -2.66
CA ARG A 22 -1.99 -13.69 -3.98
C ARG A 22 -1.28 -12.33 -4.02
N PRO A 23 -0.01 -12.24 -4.47
CA PRO A 23 0.69 -10.97 -4.69
C PRO A 23 -0.02 -10.03 -5.67
N GLU A 24 -0.86 -10.62 -6.54
CA GLU A 24 -1.63 -9.91 -7.56
C GLU A 24 -2.92 -9.27 -7.02
N LYS A 25 -3.29 -9.50 -5.75
CA LYS A 25 -4.44 -8.80 -5.18
C LYS A 25 -4.11 -7.32 -5.01
N MET A 26 -5.05 -6.48 -5.46
CA MET A 26 -5.03 -5.05 -5.13
C MET A 26 -4.96 -4.88 -3.61
N ARG A 27 -4.16 -3.91 -3.17
CA ARG A 27 -4.07 -3.55 -1.75
C ARG A 27 -5.45 -3.17 -1.23
N SER A 28 -5.71 -3.52 0.04
CA SER A 28 -6.92 -3.05 0.71
C SER A 28 -6.91 -1.53 0.86
N SER A 29 -8.09 -0.92 0.96
CA SER A 29 -8.22 0.52 1.24
C SER A 29 -7.49 0.92 2.52
N ALA A 30 -7.50 0.06 3.55
CA ALA A 30 -6.77 0.28 4.80
C ALA A 30 -5.25 0.32 4.57
N GLU A 31 -4.71 -0.58 3.75
CA GLU A 31 -3.28 -0.59 3.42
C GLU A 31 -2.88 0.64 2.59
N ILE A 32 -3.71 1.04 1.62
CA ILE A 32 -3.49 2.25 0.81
C ILE A 32 -3.49 3.49 1.72
N THR A 33 -4.43 3.56 2.67
CA THR A 33 -4.51 4.65 3.66
C THR A 33 -3.27 4.68 4.56
N ALA A 34 -2.81 3.52 5.05
CA ALA A 34 -1.60 3.44 5.86
C ALA A 34 -0.36 3.90 5.10
N ARG A 35 -0.21 3.48 3.84
CA ARG A 35 0.89 3.94 2.96
C ARG A 35 0.81 5.43 2.68
N TYR A 36 -0.38 5.96 2.39
CA TYR A 36 -0.57 7.39 2.16
C TYR A 36 -0.10 8.22 3.36
N ASN A 37 -0.52 7.84 4.57
CA ASN A 37 -0.11 8.51 5.81
C ASN A 37 1.41 8.40 6.05
N LEU A 38 2.01 7.25 5.75
CA LEU A 38 3.46 7.06 5.86
C LEU A 38 4.22 7.96 4.87
N SER A 39 3.77 8.05 3.61
CA SER A 39 4.40 8.92 2.60
C SER A 39 4.21 10.41 2.94
N CYS A 40 3.08 10.81 3.55
CA CYS A 40 2.90 12.15 4.11
C CYS A 40 3.99 12.46 5.14
N LYS A 41 4.21 11.55 6.10
CA LYS A 41 5.23 11.72 7.15
C LYS A 41 6.64 11.84 6.55
N LYS A 42 7.01 10.92 5.65
CA LYS A 42 8.32 10.95 4.96
C LYS A 42 8.54 12.24 4.19
N TYR A 43 7.51 12.73 3.50
CA TYR A 43 7.62 13.97 2.73
C TYR A 43 7.86 15.19 3.64
N LYS A 44 7.16 15.26 4.79
CA LYS A 44 7.38 16.31 5.80
C LYS A 44 8.80 16.26 6.37
N GLU A 45 9.29 15.06 6.68
CA GLU A 45 10.66 14.86 7.15
C GLU A 45 11.70 15.32 6.11
N LEU A 46 11.52 14.96 4.83
CA LEU A 46 12.40 15.40 3.74
C LEU A 46 12.35 16.91 3.51
N LYS A 47 11.19 17.56 3.72
CA LYS A 47 11.06 19.03 3.64
C LYS A 47 11.71 19.74 4.84
N ALA A 48 11.66 19.14 6.03
CA ALA A 48 12.22 19.71 7.25
C ALA A 48 13.73 19.48 7.40
N ALA A 49 14.29 18.51 6.65
CA ALA A 49 15.72 18.22 6.68
C ALA A 49 16.56 19.41 6.18
N LYS A 50 17.71 19.63 6.82
CA LYS A 50 18.68 20.67 6.41
C LYS A 50 19.40 20.34 5.10
N ALA A 51 19.52 19.04 4.78
CA ALA A 51 20.15 18.57 3.55
C ALA A 51 19.17 18.63 2.37
N GLU A 52 19.72 18.79 1.16
CA GLU A 52 18.94 18.85 -0.07
C GLU A 52 18.66 17.42 -0.57
N PHE A 53 17.37 17.06 -0.64
CA PHE A 53 16.90 15.74 -1.08
C PHE A 53 15.88 15.88 -2.23
N ARG A 54 16.23 16.59 -3.30
CA ARG A 54 15.29 16.91 -4.39
C ARG A 54 14.65 15.68 -5.01
N GLU A 55 15.46 14.68 -5.35
CA GLU A 55 14.98 13.47 -6.02
C GLU A 55 14.02 12.69 -5.11
N GLN A 56 14.38 12.50 -3.84
CA GLN A 56 13.55 11.79 -2.87
C GLN A 56 12.24 12.53 -2.62
N LYS A 57 12.27 13.87 -2.53
CA LYS A 57 11.05 14.70 -2.40
C LYS A 57 10.12 14.48 -3.58
N VAL A 58 10.63 14.49 -4.82
CA VAL A 58 9.82 14.26 -6.03
C VAL A 58 9.24 12.84 -6.03
N MET A 59 10.05 11.82 -5.72
CA MET A 59 9.58 10.43 -5.69
C MET A 59 8.48 10.21 -4.65
N VAL A 60 8.68 10.67 -3.41
CA VAL A 60 7.69 10.49 -2.34
C VAL A 60 6.41 11.29 -2.63
N TYR A 61 6.53 12.48 -3.23
CA TYR A 61 5.35 13.27 -3.60
C TYR A 61 4.56 12.64 -4.76
N ALA A 62 5.23 12.02 -5.73
CA ALA A 62 4.56 11.26 -6.78
C ALA A 62 3.78 10.05 -6.21
N GLU A 63 4.37 9.32 -5.26
CA GLU A 63 3.69 8.24 -4.55
C GLU A 63 2.46 8.76 -3.77
N LEU A 64 2.59 9.89 -3.08
CA LEU A 64 1.49 10.55 -2.37
C LEU A 64 0.31 10.86 -3.29
N LYS A 65 0.59 11.40 -4.48
CA LYS A 65 -0.44 11.73 -5.47
C LYS A 65 -1.21 10.49 -5.91
N VAL A 66 -0.49 9.44 -6.32
CA VAL A 66 -1.11 8.19 -6.76
C VAL A 66 -1.98 7.58 -5.66
N LEU A 67 -1.46 7.48 -4.43
CA LEU A 67 -2.21 6.94 -3.31
C LEU A 67 -3.42 7.82 -2.96
N GLY A 68 -3.26 9.14 -2.97
CA GLY A 68 -4.34 10.09 -2.71
C GLY A 68 -5.47 10.00 -3.73
N TRP A 69 -5.15 9.90 -5.02
CA TRP A 69 -6.14 9.72 -6.08
C TRP A 69 -6.91 8.40 -5.95
N VAL A 70 -6.21 7.30 -5.62
CA VAL A 70 -6.85 6.01 -5.35
C VAL A 70 -7.81 6.10 -4.16
N LEU A 71 -7.53 6.96 -3.18
CA LEU A 71 -8.41 7.26 -2.05
C LEU A 71 -9.49 8.32 -2.35
N GLY A 72 -9.57 8.82 -3.59
CA GLY A 72 -10.54 9.84 -4.01
C GLY A 72 -10.22 11.27 -3.52
N LYS A 73 -8.99 11.55 -3.09
CA LYS A 73 -8.56 12.89 -2.65
C LYS A 73 -8.22 13.77 -3.84
N SER A 74 -8.54 15.06 -3.73
CA SER A 74 -8.11 16.08 -4.70
C SER A 74 -6.65 16.48 -4.50
N GLU A 75 -6.03 17.08 -5.52
CA GLU A 75 -4.68 17.67 -5.42
C GLU A 75 -4.51 18.64 -4.25
N GLN A 76 -5.55 19.45 -4.00
CA GLN A 76 -5.56 20.43 -2.92
C GLN A 76 -5.53 19.73 -1.55
N THR A 77 -6.32 18.67 -1.37
CA THR A 77 -6.31 17.86 -0.15
C THR A 77 -4.96 17.17 0.03
N ILE A 78 -4.39 16.58 -1.02
CA ILE A 78 -3.10 15.88 -0.97
C ILE A 78 -1.98 16.86 -0.57
N SER A 79 -1.97 18.05 -1.18
CA SER A 79 -1.00 19.10 -0.84
C SER A 79 -1.16 19.60 0.59
N LYS A 80 -2.39 19.71 1.09
CA LYS A 80 -2.66 20.10 2.49
C LYS A 80 -2.18 19.03 3.47
N ASP A 81 -2.45 17.76 3.20
CA ASP A 81 -2.04 16.64 4.06
C ASP A 81 -0.51 16.51 4.14
N ALA A 82 0.18 16.80 3.03
CA ALA A 82 1.63 16.73 2.89
C ALA A 82 2.38 17.95 3.46
N ASN A 83 1.69 19.04 3.78
CA ASN A 83 2.30 20.25 4.34
C ASN A 83 2.32 20.27 5.87
#